data_AF-A5I2G5-F1
#
_entry.id   AF-A5I2G5-F1
#
_cell.length_a   1.000
_cell.length_b   1.000
_cell.length_c   1.000
_cell.angle_alpha   90.00
_cell.angle_beta   90.00
_cell.angle_gamma   90.00
#
_symmetry.space_group_name_H-M   'P 1'
#
loop_
_entity.id
_entity.type
_entity.pdbx_description
1 polymer ?
#
loop_
_entity_poly.entity_id
_entity_poly.type
_entity_poly.pdbx_seq_one_letter_code
_entity_poly.pdbx_strand_id
1 'polypeptide(L)'
;MLNKEQIEQCRRIVKCNGVTLQKFVAIEELAELQQAISKYQREPTIFGIDNIEEEIADVHIVLEELKIIFGIDKEEIENRIDYKLDRELKRIKCRELSKQ
;
A
#
# COMPACT_ATOMS: atom_id res chain seq x y z
N MET A 1 1.01 -5.37 8.81
CA MET A 1 1.25 -6.25 7.64
C MET A 1 0.46 -7.52 7.83
N LEU A 2 0.03 -8.11 6.71
CA LEU A 2 -0.76 -9.35 6.70
C LEU A 2 -0.02 -10.46 7.47
N ASN A 3 -0.78 -11.24 8.22
CA ASN A 3 -0.26 -12.41 8.91
C ASN A 3 -0.10 -13.59 7.94
N LYS A 4 0.54 -14.68 8.38
CA LYS A 4 0.83 -15.84 7.53
C LYS A 4 -0.43 -16.46 6.89
N GLU A 5 -1.54 -16.52 7.63
CA GLU A 5 -2.80 -17.08 7.13
C GLU A 5 -3.38 -16.19 6.03
N GLN A 6 -3.40 -14.87 6.24
CA GLN A 6 -3.87 -13.91 5.24
C GLN A 6 -3.03 -13.95 3.96
N ILE A 7 -1.71 -14.09 4.07
CA ILE A 7 -0.84 -14.23 2.89
C ILE A 7 -1.17 -15.51 2.11
N GLU A 8 -1.51 -16.61 2.80
CA GLU A 8 -1.92 -17.85 2.12
C GLU A 8 -3.29 -17.70 1.44
N GLN A 9 -4.19 -16.91 2.02
CA GLN A 9 -5.44 -16.52 1.36
C GLN A 9 -5.17 -15.73 0.08
N CYS A 10 -4.28 -14.73 0.11
CA CYS A 10 -3.85 -14.00 -1.10
C CYS A 10 -3.29 -14.95 -2.18
N ARG A 11 -2.45 -15.93 -1.80
CA ARG A 11 -1.96 -16.95 -2.75
C ARG A 11 -3.10 -17.74 -3.40
N ARG A 12 -4.10 -18.14 -2.62
CA ARG A 12 -5.28 -18.87 -3.12
C ARG A 12 -6.10 -18.00 -4.08
N ILE A 13 -6.30 -16.73 -3.75
CA ILE A 13 -7.03 -15.77 -4.60
C ILE A 13 -6.32 -15.60 -5.94
N VAL A 14 -5.01 -15.30 -5.93
CA VAL A 14 -4.21 -15.15 -7.16
C VAL A 14 -4.28 -16.41 -8.03
N LYS A 15 -4.20 -17.61 -7.42
CA LYS A 15 -4.29 -18.88 -8.14
C LYS A 15 -5.67 -19.12 -8.75
N CYS A 16 -6.74 -18.72 -8.07
CA CYS A 16 -8.12 -18.94 -8.51
C CYS A 16 -8.53 -17.95 -9.60
N ASN A 17 -8.24 -16.66 -9.41
CA ASN A 17 -8.69 -15.57 -10.27
C ASN A 17 -7.76 -15.33 -11.46
N GLY A 18 -6.51 -15.78 -11.37
CA GLY A 18 -5.50 -15.61 -12.39
C GLY A 18 -4.81 -14.24 -12.32
N VAL A 19 -3.53 -14.25 -12.71
CA VAL A 19 -2.61 -13.11 -12.55
C VAL A 19 -3.07 -11.86 -13.29
N THR A 20 -3.63 -12.01 -14.50
CA THR A 20 -4.06 -10.85 -15.31
C THR A 20 -5.18 -10.07 -14.62
N LEU A 21 -6.18 -10.78 -14.10
CA LEU A 21 -7.30 -10.15 -13.39
C LEU A 21 -6.82 -9.45 -12.12
N GLN A 22 -5.97 -10.10 -11.32
CA GLN A 22 -5.49 -9.52 -10.07
C GLN A 22 -4.61 -8.27 -10.26
N LYS A 23 -3.91 -8.15 -11.39
CA LYS A 23 -3.22 -6.89 -11.73
C LYS A 23 -4.20 -5.75 -11.98
N PHE A 24 -5.37 -6.02 -12.58
CA PHE A 24 -6.40 -5.01 -12.78
C PHE A 24 -7.10 -4.64 -11.47
N VAL A 25 -7.41 -5.63 -10.62
CA VAL A 25 -7.92 -5.38 -9.27
C VAL A 25 -6.95 -4.46 -8.51
N ALA A 26 -5.65 -4.76 -8.52
CA ALA A 26 -4.68 -3.89 -7.88
C ALA A 26 -4.67 -2.44 -8.42
N ILE A 27 -4.93 -2.23 -9.71
CA ILE A 27 -5.04 -0.88 -10.29
C ILE A 27 -6.31 -0.17 -9.77
N GLU A 28 -7.41 -0.90 -9.65
CA GLU A 28 -8.69 -0.40 -9.16
C GLU A 28 -8.59 0.05 -7.70
N GLU A 29 -8.14 -0.82 -6.78
CA GLU A 29 -8.00 -0.49 -5.35
C GLU A 29 -7.04 0.71 -5.12
N LEU A 30 -5.95 0.78 -5.90
CA LEU A 30 -5.03 1.93 -5.83
C LEU A 30 -5.68 3.24 -6.30
N ALA A 31 -6.59 3.17 -7.27
CA ALA A 31 -7.34 4.32 -7.75
C ALA A 31 -8.45 4.74 -6.79
N GLU A 32 -9.08 3.78 -6.10
CA GLU A 32 -10.11 4.03 -5.09
C GLU A 32 -9.51 4.69 -3.85
N LEU A 33 -8.38 4.20 -3.34
CA LEU A 33 -7.63 4.89 -2.27
C LEU A 33 -7.24 6.32 -2.67
N GLN A 34 -6.76 6.52 -3.91
CA GLN A 34 -6.46 7.86 -4.42
C GLN A 34 -7.71 8.77 -4.38
N GLN A 35 -8.86 8.23 -4.79
CA GLN A 35 -10.12 8.96 -4.81
C GLN A 35 -10.61 9.29 -3.39
N ALA A 36 -10.51 8.35 -2.45
CA ALA A 36 -10.88 8.53 -1.05
C ALA A 36 -10.06 9.65 -0.38
N ILE A 37 -8.74 9.61 -0.55
CA ILE A 37 -7.84 10.67 -0.06
C ILE A 37 -8.22 12.03 -0.69
N SER A 38 -8.48 12.07 -2.00
CA SER A 38 -8.85 13.30 -2.69
C SER A 38 -10.17 13.90 -2.18
N LYS A 39 -11.17 13.06 -1.93
CA LYS A 39 -12.47 13.46 -1.39
C LYS A 39 -12.33 14.01 0.04
N TYR A 40 -11.64 13.28 0.91
CA TYR A 40 -11.36 13.71 2.29
C TYR A 40 -10.62 15.05 2.34
N GLN A 41 -9.60 15.23 1.51
CA GLN A 41 -8.84 16.48 1.46
C GLN A 41 -9.69 17.69 1.03
N ARG A 42 -10.73 17.47 0.22
CA ARG A 42 -11.63 18.52 -0.26
C ARG A 42 -12.71 18.87 0.77
N GLU A 43 -13.36 17.87 1.35
CA GLU A 43 -14.53 18.02 2.20
C GLU A 43 -14.48 17.06 3.40
N PRO A 44 -13.58 17.29 4.38
CA PRO A 44 -13.34 16.37 5.50
C PRO A 44 -14.51 16.29 6.50
N THR A 45 -15.48 17.20 6.40
CA THR A 45 -16.73 17.16 7.19
C THR A 45 -17.79 16.23 6.58
N ILE A 46 -17.61 15.84 5.31
CA ILE A 46 -18.55 15.00 4.54
C ILE A 46 -17.95 13.61 4.33
N PHE A 47 -16.68 13.53 3.97
CA PHE A 47 -15.97 12.28 3.76
C PHE A 47 -15.18 11.94 5.02
N GLY A 48 -15.53 10.80 5.63
CA GLY A 48 -14.92 10.32 6.86
C GLY A 48 -13.63 9.54 6.64
N ILE A 49 -12.97 9.23 7.75
CA ILE A 49 -11.75 8.41 7.78
C ILE A 49 -12.07 6.94 7.47
N ASP A 50 -13.29 6.46 7.76
CA ASP A 50 -13.70 5.07 7.55
C ASP A 50 -13.53 4.63 6.08
N ASN A 51 -13.89 5.49 5.12
CA ASN A 51 -13.66 5.21 3.69
C ASN A 51 -12.17 5.20 3.34
N ILE A 52 -11.30 5.91 4.07
CA ILE A 52 -9.86 5.81 3.82
C ILE A 52 -9.32 4.52 4.43
N GLU A 53 -9.81 4.13 5.61
CA GLU A 53 -9.40 2.91 6.29
C GLU A 53 -9.72 1.66 5.46
N GLU A 54 -10.92 1.58 4.89
CA GLU A 54 -11.36 0.49 4.00
C GLU A 54 -10.40 0.36 2.81
N GLU A 55 -10.17 1.45 2.09
CA GLU A 55 -9.34 1.48 0.89
C GLU A 55 -7.85 1.20 1.19
N ILE A 56 -7.37 1.57 2.38
CA ILE A 56 -6.03 1.18 2.85
C ILE A 56 -5.97 -0.33 3.10
N ALA A 57 -7.02 -0.93 3.63
CA ALA A 57 -7.08 -2.37 3.84
C ALA A 57 -7.08 -3.12 2.50
N ASP A 58 -7.84 -2.66 1.51
CA ASP A 58 -7.85 -3.23 0.17
C ASP A 58 -6.49 -3.09 -0.52
N VAL A 59 -5.87 -1.91 -0.44
CA VAL A 59 -4.50 -1.69 -0.92
C VAL A 59 -3.48 -2.61 -0.22
N HIS A 60 -3.64 -2.88 1.08
CA HIS A 60 -2.76 -3.83 1.76
C HIS A 60 -2.86 -5.24 1.17
N ILE A 61 -4.07 -5.70 0.83
CA ILE A 61 -4.31 -7.01 0.23
C ILE A 61 -3.68 -7.07 -1.16
N VAL A 62 -4.00 -6.12 -2.05
CA VAL A 62 -3.50 -6.17 -3.43
C VAL A 62 -1.99 -5.96 -3.51
N LEU A 63 -1.38 -5.23 -2.58
CA LEU A 63 0.09 -5.14 -2.51
C LEU A 63 0.74 -6.48 -2.18
N GLU A 64 0.12 -7.31 -1.35
CA GLU A 64 0.63 -8.65 -1.06
C GLU A 64 0.43 -9.60 -2.25
N GLU A 65 -0.72 -9.52 -2.91
CA GLU A 65 -0.98 -10.26 -4.15
C GLU A 65 0.02 -9.89 -5.25
N LEU A 66 0.34 -8.61 -5.40
CA LEU A 66 1.37 -8.16 -6.35
C LEU A 66 2.75 -8.73 -6.00
N LYS A 67 3.14 -8.81 -4.72
CA LYS A 67 4.40 -9.47 -4.32
C LYS A 67 4.40 -10.94 -4.76
N ILE A 68 3.30 -11.66 -4.54
CA ILE A 68 3.14 -13.05 -4.97
C ILE A 68 3.24 -13.16 -6.49
N ILE A 69 2.54 -12.29 -7.23
CA ILE A 69 2.50 -12.28 -8.69
C ILE A 69 3.88 -12.03 -9.32
N PHE A 70 4.67 -11.13 -8.72
CA PHE A 70 5.99 -10.76 -9.24
C PHE A 70 7.14 -11.54 -8.60
N GLY A 71 6.86 -12.46 -7.67
CA GLY A 71 7.89 -13.22 -6.96
C GLY A 71 8.81 -12.32 -6.12
N ILE A 72 8.25 -11.26 -5.52
CA ILE A 72 9.00 -10.32 -4.69
C ILE A 72 9.09 -10.86 -3.27
N ASP A 73 10.31 -11.12 -2.82
CA ASP A 73 10.56 -11.59 -1.48
C ASP A 73 10.36 -10.50 -0.43
N LYS A 74 9.92 -10.93 0.75
CA LYS A 74 9.70 -10.06 1.90
C LYS A 74 10.96 -9.28 2.29
N GLU A 75 12.11 -9.94 2.29
CA GLU A 75 13.38 -9.30 2.64
C GLU A 75 13.78 -8.21 1.63
N GLU A 76 13.53 -8.43 0.34
CA GLU A 76 13.84 -7.43 -0.69
C GLU A 76 13.01 -6.16 -0.50
N ILE A 77 11.70 -6.30 -0.24
CA ILE A 77 10.83 -5.13 -0.03
C ILE A 77 11.15 -4.41 1.28
N GLU A 78 11.45 -5.12 2.36
CA GLU A 78 11.84 -4.55 3.66
C GLU A 78 13.13 -3.73 3.53
N ASN A 79 14.17 -4.28 2.90
CA ASN A 79 15.43 -3.56 2.64
C ASN A 79 15.21 -2.27 1.82
N ARG A 80 14.31 -2.31 0.83
CA ARG A 80 13.95 -1.13 0.02
C ARG A 80 13.17 -0.09 0.83
N ILE A 81 12.33 -0.53 1.76
CA ILE A 81 11.59 0.37 2.68
C ILE A 81 12.58 1.07 3.61
N ASP A 82 13.45 0.32 4.28
CA ASP A 82 14.43 0.85 5.24
C ASP A 82 15.33 1.90 4.60
N TYR A 83 15.87 1.59 3.42
CA TYR A 83 16.68 2.53 2.64
C TYR A 83 15.93 3.83 2.31
N LYS A 84 14.66 3.74 1.89
CA LYS A 84 13.86 4.92 1.55
C LYS A 84 13.53 5.75 2.79
N LEU A 85 13.19 5.11 3.91
CA LEU A 85 12.90 5.79 5.17
C LEU A 85 14.14 6.51 5.73
N ASP A 86 15.29 5.84 5.79
CA ASP A 86 16.56 6.46 6.20
C ASP A 86 16.88 7.69 5.35
N ARG A 87 16.68 7.61 4.03
CA ARG A 87 16.86 8.73 3.12
C ARG A 87 15.94 9.91 3.42
N GLU A 88 14.64 9.68 3.65
CA GLU A 88 13.71 10.78 3.96
C GLU A 88 13.98 11.37 5.35
N LEU A 89 14.34 10.55 6.35
CA LEU A 89 14.71 11.02 7.69
C LEU A 89 15.97 11.89 7.65
N LYS A 90 16.98 11.53 6.86
CA LYS A 90 18.15 12.39 6.61
C LYS A 90 17.75 13.74 6.02
N ARG A 91 16.82 13.76 5.06
CA ARG A 91 16.30 15.01 4.47
C ARG A 91 15.51 15.86 5.46
N ILE A 92 14.78 15.25 6.39
CA ILE A 92 14.09 15.96 7.48
C ILE A 92 15.14 16.61 8.39
N LYS A 93 16.13 15.84 8.86
CA LYS A 93 17.21 16.35 9.72
C LYS A 93 17.97 17.53 9.10
N CYS A 94 18.31 17.47 7.80
CA CYS A 94 18.95 18.58 7.11
C CYS A 94 18.08 19.85 7.08
N ARG A 95 16.76 19.70 6.86
CA ARG A 95 15.80 20.83 6.87
C ARG A 95 15.61 21.43 8.25
N GLU A 96 15.71 20.63 9.30
CA GLU A 96 15.64 21.10 10.69
C GLU A 96 16.89 21.87 11.09
N LEU A 97 18.08 21.36 10.72
CA LEU A 97 19.36 22.04 10.97
C LEU A 97 19.51 23.34 10.18
N SER A 98 18.91 23.45 8.98
CA SER A 98 18.94 24.69 8.19
C SER A 98 17.99 25.78 8.69
N LYS A 99 17.10 25.47 9.64
CA LYS A 99 16.14 26.40 10.24
C LYS A 99 16.60 26.94 11.61
N GLN A 100 17.73 26.46 12.12
CA GLN A 100 18.40 26.95 13.32
C GLN A 100 19.50 27.93 12.92
#